data_AF-A0A661T5U7-F1
#
_entry.id   AF-A0A661T5U7-F1
#
_cell.length_a   1.000
_cell.length_b   1.000
_cell.length_c   1.000
_cell.angle_alpha   90.00
_cell.angle_beta   90.00
_cell.angle_gamma   90.00
#
_symmetry.space_group_name_H-M   'P 1'
#
loop_
_entity.id
_entity.type
_entity.pdbx_description
1 polymer ?
#
loop_
_entity_poly.entity_id
_entity_poly.type
_entity_poly.pdbx_seq_one_letter_code
_entity_poly.pdbx_strand_id
1 'polypeptide(L)'
;MISFGQLYPADVLGEEPLAGSRLPDAIAFSPNGKSILSADEGDMNFTGGRGWSLWSVDGTFCLDDAGHLEKQAVRFSHYPESRSENKGIEVEGVTTAVFGGHPLAFLVSERGSFMAVYSLRNKKHPKLLQILPTGVSPEGVKAIPQRKLVITADEKSGTLTVFKGIHRIYKAPVDQPCLASRPTANPEPWAAISGLAWQSPFHLVGVPDNAMPTAIYQIRIGIPSHFAPVRVLQQVTRNNEQAWYDGEGIAVDSSILAPHRPGWWIASEGNAKFGKEEYQPNLLVQIDGKGGVLREIKLPHHIDSSEGGLIRKNGFEGVAVSEDGNFLIVPIQRQFDGEPAEFTRIARLDLQTLTCEEDGEVQVCSGQWDFFFYPLDETDNSKSWIGLSEILAMGPNEYAVIERDKELGGKSKVKKIYAFSLDCLEDGDTIVKIQWVDILPLFSPYEKVEGLALTPSGDIWVGLDNDGGEVESRLVNIGQLPNPF
;
A
#
# COMPACT_ATOMS: atom_id res chain seq x y z
N MET A 1 22.82 -29.57 25.30
CA MET A 1 22.29 -28.21 25.12
C MET A 1 22.60 -27.82 23.68
N ILE A 2 21.61 -27.46 22.88
CA ILE A 2 21.80 -26.96 21.51
C ILE A 2 21.82 -25.43 21.60
N SER A 3 22.85 -24.79 21.04
CA SER A 3 22.93 -23.33 20.93
C SER A 3 22.68 -22.93 19.49
N PHE A 4 21.58 -22.21 19.26
CA PHE A 4 21.22 -21.68 17.94
C PHE A 4 21.84 -20.29 17.68
N GLY A 5 22.24 -19.59 18.74
CA GLY A 5 23.00 -18.35 18.63
C GLY A 5 24.36 -18.60 17.98
N GLN A 6 24.46 -18.35 16.66
CA GLN A 6 25.70 -18.34 15.92
C GLN A 6 25.79 -17.05 15.10
N LEU A 7 26.95 -16.41 15.19
CA LEU A 7 27.32 -15.26 14.38
C LEU A 7 27.48 -15.67 12.93
N TYR A 8 26.93 -14.90 12.00
CA TYR A 8 27.32 -14.95 10.59
C TYR A 8 28.73 -14.39 10.45
N PRO A 9 29.76 -15.19 10.10
CA PRO A 9 31.14 -14.70 10.06
C PRO A 9 31.41 -13.70 8.93
N ALA A 10 30.52 -13.62 7.93
CA ALA A 10 30.69 -12.81 6.73
C ALA A 10 30.18 -11.36 6.89
N ASP A 11 29.27 -11.12 7.85
CA ASP A 11 28.59 -9.83 8.04
C ASP A 11 29.12 -9.06 9.28
N VAL A 12 30.16 -9.59 9.93
CA VAL A 12 30.85 -8.95 11.04
C VAL A 12 31.66 -7.76 10.50
N LEU A 13 31.01 -6.60 10.39
CA LEU A 13 31.69 -5.32 10.21
C LEU A 13 32.20 -4.84 11.57
N GLY A 14 33.38 -4.23 11.61
CA GLY A 14 34.11 -3.96 12.86
C GLY A 14 33.35 -3.18 13.94
N GLU A 15 32.32 -2.42 13.58
CA GLU A 15 31.48 -1.64 14.50
C GLU A 15 30.22 -2.40 14.97
N GLU A 16 29.80 -3.49 14.30
CA GLU A 16 28.68 -4.36 14.69
C GLU A 16 29.09 -5.84 14.76
N PRO A 17 29.82 -6.25 15.81
CA PRO A 17 30.39 -7.61 15.91
C PRO A 17 29.34 -8.72 16.03
N LEU A 18 28.07 -8.35 16.19
CA LEU A 18 26.92 -9.22 16.35
C LEU A 18 25.89 -9.05 15.22
N ALA A 19 26.20 -8.27 14.19
CA ALA A 19 25.40 -8.22 12.97
C ALA A 19 25.34 -9.60 12.31
N GLY A 20 24.15 -10.01 11.86
CA GLY A 20 23.88 -11.35 11.37
C GLY A 20 23.90 -12.40 12.48
N SER A 21 23.25 -12.19 13.64
CA SER A 21 23.15 -13.23 14.66
C SER A 21 21.89 -14.06 14.50
N ARG A 22 22.00 -15.38 14.28
CA ARG A 22 20.82 -16.26 14.26
C ARG A 22 20.19 -16.33 15.65
N LEU A 23 19.18 -15.51 15.91
CA LEU A 23 18.47 -15.45 17.18
C LEU A 23 17.05 -15.94 16.96
N PRO A 24 16.77 -17.22 17.30
CA PRO A 24 15.50 -17.81 16.97
C PRO A 24 14.41 -17.39 17.96
N ASP A 25 13.25 -16.99 17.44
CA ASP A 25 12.04 -16.86 18.26
C ASP A 25 11.30 -18.21 18.33
N ALA A 26 11.04 -18.82 17.17
CA ALA A 26 10.45 -20.15 17.08
C ALA A 26 11.39 -21.22 16.50
N ILE A 27 11.15 -22.47 16.90
CA ILE A 27 11.76 -23.66 16.30
C ILE A 27 10.72 -24.72 15.92
N ALA A 28 11.02 -25.50 14.89
CA ALA A 28 10.24 -26.67 14.52
C ALA A 28 11.12 -27.83 14.04
N PHE A 29 10.83 -29.05 14.51
CA PHE A 29 11.42 -30.24 13.90
C PHE A 29 10.86 -30.41 12.49
N SER A 30 11.71 -30.80 11.54
CA SER A 30 11.27 -31.28 10.23
C SER A 30 10.33 -32.50 10.39
N PRO A 31 9.43 -32.79 9.42
CA PRO A 31 8.41 -33.83 9.63
C PRO A 31 8.96 -35.24 9.85
N ASN A 32 10.21 -35.50 9.48
CA ASN A 32 10.89 -36.79 9.74
C ASN A 32 11.78 -36.78 11.00
N GLY A 33 11.78 -35.68 11.77
CA GLY A 33 12.52 -35.54 13.03
C GLY A 33 14.04 -35.49 12.91
N LYS A 34 14.61 -35.34 11.70
CA LYS A 34 16.07 -35.42 11.48
C LYS A 34 16.78 -34.06 11.35
N SER A 35 16.03 -32.97 11.45
CA SER A 35 16.54 -31.60 11.31
C SER A 35 15.61 -30.66 12.08
N ILE A 36 16.13 -29.52 12.53
CA ILE A 36 15.40 -28.45 13.22
C ILE A 36 15.44 -27.22 12.32
N LEU A 37 14.32 -26.53 12.17
CA LEU A 37 14.24 -25.21 11.54
C LEU A 37 14.09 -24.17 12.65
N SER A 38 14.72 -23.01 12.47
CA SER A 38 14.50 -21.83 13.31
C SER A 38 13.99 -20.65 12.48
N ALA A 39 13.04 -19.91 13.03
CA ALA A 39 12.64 -18.59 12.57
C ALA A 39 13.54 -17.57 13.27
N ASP A 40 14.39 -16.89 12.50
CA ASP A 40 15.49 -16.09 13.02
C ASP A 40 15.08 -14.60 13.02
N GLU A 41 14.48 -14.14 14.12
CA GLU A 41 13.89 -12.80 14.28
C GLU A 41 14.97 -11.72 14.50
N GLY A 42 15.80 -11.88 15.54
CA GLY A 42 16.82 -10.89 15.89
C GLY A 42 16.41 -9.87 16.96
N ASP A 43 15.85 -10.32 18.09
CA ASP A 43 15.33 -9.45 19.17
C ASP A 43 16.37 -8.48 19.80
N MET A 44 17.65 -8.87 19.87
CA MET A 44 18.70 -8.02 20.49
C MET A 44 19.03 -6.76 19.66
N ASN A 45 19.70 -5.77 20.29
CA ASN A 45 20.17 -4.51 19.66
C ASN A 45 21.23 -4.72 18.54
N PHE A 46 21.32 -5.92 17.98
CA PHE A 46 22.27 -6.30 16.94
C PHE A 46 21.50 -6.67 15.68
N THR A 47 21.97 -6.22 14.53
CA THR A 47 21.23 -6.38 13.28
C THR A 47 21.58 -7.72 12.61
N GLY A 48 20.76 -8.77 12.72
CA GLY A 48 20.64 -9.67 11.56
C GLY A 48 20.30 -11.13 11.77
N GLY A 49 20.11 -11.80 10.63
CA GLY A 49 19.58 -13.15 10.45
C GLY A 49 18.14 -13.21 9.92
N ARG A 50 17.59 -12.14 9.30
CA ARG A 50 16.14 -11.90 9.07
C ARG A 50 15.49 -12.82 8.04
N GLY A 51 15.41 -14.10 8.41
CA GLY A 51 15.01 -15.19 7.56
C GLY A 51 14.88 -16.46 8.39
N TRP A 52 15.55 -17.53 7.98
CA TRP A 52 15.46 -18.79 8.73
C TRP A 52 16.64 -19.69 8.50
N SER A 53 16.89 -20.56 9.47
CA SER A 53 18.01 -21.50 9.45
C SER A 53 17.56 -22.95 9.59
N LEU A 54 18.38 -23.86 9.06
CA LEU A 54 18.26 -25.30 9.22
C LEU A 54 19.44 -25.82 10.02
N TRP A 55 19.14 -26.69 10.97
CA TRP A 55 20.08 -27.29 11.90
C TRP A 55 19.93 -28.81 11.89
N SER A 56 21.03 -29.49 12.18
CA SER A 56 21.00 -30.89 12.59
C SER A 56 20.46 -31.01 14.00
N VAL A 57 19.94 -32.19 14.35
CA VAL A 57 19.37 -32.44 15.69
C VAL A 57 20.40 -32.41 16.83
N ASP A 58 21.70 -32.40 16.49
CA ASP A 58 22.80 -32.21 17.44
C ASP A 58 23.19 -30.73 17.61
N GLY A 59 22.53 -29.81 16.88
CA GLY A 59 22.83 -28.38 16.90
C GLY A 59 23.82 -27.91 15.84
N THR A 60 24.29 -28.78 14.94
CA THR A 60 25.17 -28.37 13.85
C THR A 60 24.41 -27.52 12.83
N PHE A 61 24.89 -26.30 12.57
CA PHE A 61 24.37 -25.43 11.51
C PHE A 61 24.48 -26.12 10.14
N CYS A 62 23.40 -26.08 9.35
CA CYS A 62 23.37 -26.70 8.01
C CYS A 62 23.31 -25.66 6.90
N LEU A 63 22.34 -24.75 6.96
CA LEU A 63 22.13 -23.68 5.98
C LEU A 63 21.21 -22.60 6.56
N ASP A 64 21.13 -21.49 5.86
CA ASP A 64 20.14 -20.43 6.02
C ASP A 64 19.54 -20.06 4.65
N ASP A 65 18.60 -19.12 4.62
CA ASP A 65 17.98 -18.63 3.40
C ASP A 65 18.81 -17.59 2.64
N ALA A 66 19.94 -17.14 3.19
CA ALA A 66 20.86 -16.16 2.61
C ALA A 66 20.18 -14.88 2.10
N GLY A 67 19.16 -14.39 2.81
CA GLY A 67 18.38 -13.21 2.46
C GLY A 67 17.49 -13.39 1.22
N HIS A 68 17.29 -14.62 0.76
CA HIS A 68 16.40 -14.90 -0.36
C HIS A 68 14.95 -14.54 -0.02
N LEU A 69 14.52 -14.75 1.23
CA LEU A 69 13.15 -14.45 1.62
C LEU A 69 12.85 -12.95 1.59
N GLU A 70 13.76 -12.11 2.09
CA GLU A 70 13.64 -10.65 2.00
C GLU A 70 13.53 -10.17 0.55
N LYS A 71 14.34 -10.72 -0.36
CA LYS A 71 14.24 -10.39 -1.79
C LYS A 71 12.89 -10.78 -2.36
N GLN A 72 12.31 -11.90 -1.93
CA GLN A 72 10.95 -12.25 -2.36
C GLN A 72 9.92 -11.31 -1.73
N ALA A 73 10.10 -10.90 -0.48
CA ALA A 73 9.25 -9.87 0.15
C ALA A 73 9.28 -8.55 -0.64
N VAL A 74 10.45 -8.05 -1.04
CA VAL A 74 10.58 -6.86 -1.92
C VAL A 74 9.82 -7.05 -3.23
N ARG A 75 9.97 -8.23 -3.86
CA ARG A 75 9.30 -8.52 -5.12
C ARG A 75 7.77 -8.44 -5.01
N PHE A 76 7.21 -8.91 -3.90
CA PHE A 76 5.78 -8.96 -3.66
C PHE A 76 5.25 -7.78 -2.82
N SER A 77 6.08 -6.77 -2.56
CA SER A 77 5.76 -5.62 -1.70
C SER A 77 5.28 -6.03 -0.31
N HIS A 78 6.06 -6.89 0.33
CA HIS A 78 5.90 -7.33 1.72
C HIS A 78 7.16 -7.00 2.54
N TYR A 79 8.02 -6.12 2.02
CA TYR A 79 9.22 -5.66 2.70
C TYR A 79 8.95 -4.27 3.26
N PRO A 80 8.85 -4.11 4.59
CA PRO A 80 8.53 -2.84 5.22
C PRO A 80 9.71 -1.87 5.11
N GLU A 81 9.62 -0.89 4.20
CA GLU A 81 10.73 0.03 3.88
C GLU A 81 11.20 0.85 5.09
N SER A 82 10.25 1.29 5.93
CA SER A 82 10.55 2.01 7.18
C SER A 82 11.42 1.21 8.17
N ARG A 83 11.56 -0.11 7.94
CA ARG A 83 12.30 -1.07 8.76
C ARG A 83 13.56 -1.59 8.07
N SER A 84 13.96 -1.07 6.91
CA SER A 84 15.21 -1.41 6.23
C SER A 84 16.41 -1.34 7.20
N GLU A 85 16.53 -0.22 7.92
CA GLU A 85 17.57 -0.01 8.94
C GLU A 85 17.25 -0.73 10.27
N ASN A 86 15.99 -1.13 10.46
CA ASN A 86 15.42 -1.58 11.74
C ASN A 86 14.69 -2.93 11.61
N LYS A 87 15.43 -3.99 11.30
CA LYS A 87 15.00 -5.40 11.40
C LYS A 87 14.20 -6.02 10.23
N GLY A 88 13.92 -5.28 9.15
CA GLY A 88 13.36 -5.83 7.90
C GLY A 88 12.07 -6.62 8.12
N ILE A 89 12.00 -7.83 7.53
CA ILE A 89 10.76 -8.64 7.49
C ILE A 89 10.41 -9.36 8.81
N GLU A 90 11.38 -9.60 9.70
CA GLU A 90 11.24 -10.38 10.96
C GLU A 90 10.45 -11.69 10.84
N VAL A 91 11.16 -12.80 10.69
CA VAL A 91 10.54 -14.13 10.69
C VAL A 91 10.45 -14.63 12.12
N GLU A 92 9.23 -14.74 12.64
CA GLU A 92 8.96 -15.03 14.05
C GLU A 92 8.54 -16.48 14.27
N GLY A 93 7.54 -16.94 13.51
CA GLY A 93 6.98 -18.27 13.68
C GLY A 93 7.46 -19.27 12.64
N VAL A 94 7.64 -20.53 13.06
CA VAL A 94 7.85 -21.65 12.15
C VAL A 94 7.07 -22.90 12.58
N THR A 95 6.48 -23.59 11.61
CA THR A 95 5.94 -24.94 11.79
C THR A 95 6.23 -25.82 10.57
N THR A 96 6.22 -27.13 10.75
CA THR A 96 6.37 -28.07 9.63
C THR A 96 5.30 -29.13 9.66
N ALA A 97 4.94 -29.64 8.48
CA ALA A 97 4.03 -30.77 8.38
C ALA A 97 4.12 -31.48 7.02
N VAL A 98 3.42 -32.60 6.90
CA VAL A 98 3.25 -33.31 5.61
C VAL A 98 1.87 -33.01 5.05
N PHE A 99 1.81 -32.41 3.86
CA PHE A 99 0.59 -32.22 3.10
C PHE A 99 0.66 -33.02 1.80
N GLY A 100 -0.27 -33.95 1.57
CA GLY A 100 -0.31 -34.77 0.35
C GLY A 100 0.97 -35.57 0.10
N GLY A 101 1.72 -35.94 1.14
CA GLY A 101 3.03 -36.60 1.01
C GLY A 101 4.21 -35.66 0.78
N HIS A 102 3.99 -34.34 0.77
CA HIS A 102 5.05 -33.33 0.65
C HIS A 102 5.43 -32.81 2.04
N PRO A 103 6.70 -32.94 2.48
CA PRO A 103 7.16 -32.28 3.68
C PRO A 103 7.31 -30.78 3.40
N LEU A 104 6.58 -29.96 4.15
CA LEU A 104 6.54 -28.50 4.01
C LEU A 104 6.95 -27.82 5.32
N ALA A 105 7.58 -26.66 5.19
CA ALA A 105 7.73 -25.68 6.27
C ALA A 105 6.86 -24.46 5.96
N PHE A 106 6.35 -23.86 7.02
CA PHE A 106 5.55 -22.65 7.00
C PHE A 106 6.22 -21.69 7.98
N LEU A 107 6.68 -20.56 7.46
CA LEU A 107 7.34 -19.52 8.24
C LEU A 107 6.50 -18.25 8.14
N VAL A 108 6.32 -17.54 9.23
CA VAL A 108 5.57 -16.27 9.23
C VAL A 108 6.51 -15.11 9.47
N SER A 109 6.34 -14.08 8.66
CA SER A 109 7.00 -12.79 8.78
C SER A 109 6.02 -11.84 9.45
N GLU A 110 6.32 -11.42 10.68
CA GLU A 110 5.46 -10.54 11.45
C GLU A 110 5.33 -9.19 10.73
N ARG A 111 6.46 -8.55 10.42
CA ARG A 111 6.41 -7.21 9.83
C ARG A 111 6.07 -7.15 8.36
N GLY A 112 6.29 -8.24 7.63
CA GLY A 112 5.83 -8.34 6.24
C GLY A 112 4.37 -8.77 6.11
N SER A 113 3.73 -9.22 7.20
CA SER A 113 2.37 -9.79 7.19
C SER A 113 2.16 -10.88 6.14
N PHE A 114 3.07 -11.86 6.11
CA PHE A 114 2.94 -13.01 5.21
C PHE A 114 3.44 -14.32 5.80
N MET A 115 2.98 -15.42 5.21
CA MET A 115 3.49 -16.77 5.43
C MET A 115 4.25 -17.27 4.19
N ALA A 116 5.51 -17.65 4.37
CA ALA A 116 6.33 -18.32 3.36
C ALA A 116 6.18 -19.84 3.45
N VAL A 117 5.93 -20.49 2.32
CA VAL A 117 5.79 -21.94 2.22
C VAL A 117 7.01 -22.55 1.53
N TYR A 118 7.77 -23.37 2.22
CA TYR A 118 8.96 -24.06 1.68
C TYR A 118 8.73 -25.56 1.51
N SER A 119 9.21 -26.11 0.39
CA SER A 119 9.36 -27.55 0.19
C SER A 119 10.64 -28.05 0.85
N LEU A 120 10.51 -28.99 1.78
CA LEU A 120 11.63 -29.66 2.47
C LEU A 120 12.06 -30.98 1.82
N ARG A 121 11.62 -31.26 0.57
CA ARG A 121 11.98 -32.49 -0.15
C ARG A 121 13.50 -32.64 -0.32
N ASN A 122 14.20 -31.55 -0.62
CA ASN A 122 15.66 -31.51 -0.65
C ASN A 122 16.16 -30.71 0.55
N LYS A 123 16.71 -31.40 1.55
CA LYS A 123 17.21 -30.75 2.77
C LYS A 123 18.40 -29.82 2.56
N LYS A 124 19.18 -30.04 1.49
CA LYS A 124 20.32 -29.17 1.15
C LYS A 124 19.90 -27.92 0.37
N HIS A 125 18.72 -27.98 -0.26
CA HIS A 125 18.17 -26.88 -1.04
C HIS A 125 16.64 -26.81 -0.86
N PRO A 126 16.16 -26.41 0.33
CA PRO A 126 14.75 -26.11 0.50
C PRO A 126 14.29 -25.06 -0.50
N LYS A 127 13.11 -25.25 -1.08
CA LYS A 127 12.60 -24.42 -2.17
C LYS A 127 11.38 -23.63 -1.72
N LEU A 128 11.45 -22.29 -1.80
CA LEU A 128 10.27 -21.45 -1.63
C LEU A 128 9.24 -21.79 -2.73
N LEU A 129 8.01 -22.06 -2.30
CA LEU A 129 6.89 -22.40 -3.17
C LEU A 129 5.96 -21.20 -3.37
N GLN A 130 5.67 -20.47 -2.29
CA GLN A 130 4.71 -19.38 -2.29
C GLN A 130 4.91 -18.45 -1.09
N ILE A 131 4.63 -17.17 -1.28
CA ILE A 131 4.34 -16.21 -0.22
C ILE A 131 2.82 -16.03 -0.19
N LEU A 132 2.24 -16.13 0.99
CA LEU A 132 0.80 -16.08 1.22
C LEU A 132 0.49 -14.95 2.22
N PRO A 133 -0.25 -13.92 1.81
CA PRO A 133 -0.71 -12.85 2.70
C PRO A 133 -1.43 -13.36 3.94
N THR A 134 -1.20 -12.72 5.09
CA THR A 134 -1.90 -12.96 6.36
C THR A 134 -2.64 -11.70 6.81
N GLY A 135 -3.30 -11.74 7.96
CA GLY A 135 -3.59 -10.54 8.74
C GLY A 135 -2.29 -9.85 9.18
N VAL A 136 -2.45 -8.75 9.90
CA VAL A 136 -1.33 -7.88 10.29
C VAL A 136 -0.57 -8.45 11.49
N SER A 137 0.76 -8.47 11.41
CA SER A 137 1.69 -8.96 12.44
C SER A 137 1.46 -10.43 12.86
N PRO A 138 1.64 -11.42 11.97
CA PRO A 138 1.54 -12.83 12.33
C PRO A 138 2.77 -13.32 13.12
N GLU A 139 2.54 -13.84 14.33
CA GLU A 139 3.59 -14.44 15.16
C GLU A 139 3.43 -15.97 15.21
N GLY A 140 2.22 -16.42 15.53
CA GLY A 140 1.92 -17.84 15.71
C GLY A 140 1.55 -18.53 14.41
N VAL A 141 2.08 -19.73 14.16
CA VAL A 141 1.67 -20.57 13.02
C VAL A 141 1.44 -22.04 13.42
N LYS A 142 0.31 -22.61 12.97
CA LYS A 142 -0.06 -24.00 13.24
C LYS A 142 -0.54 -24.74 12.01
N ALA A 143 0.15 -25.84 11.68
CA ALA A 143 -0.32 -26.79 10.69
C ALA A 143 -1.27 -27.84 11.31
N ILE A 144 -2.37 -28.12 10.61
CA ILE A 144 -3.39 -29.13 10.97
C ILE A 144 -3.64 -30.05 9.75
N PRO A 145 -2.72 -30.97 9.44
CA PRO A 145 -2.78 -31.77 8.20
C PRO A 145 -4.03 -32.62 8.07
N GLN A 146 -4.56 -33.17 9.18
CA GLN A 146 -5.80 -33.95 9.15
C GLN A 146 -7.02 -33.16 8.67
N ARG A 147 -6.98 -31.82 8.77
CA ARG A 147 -8.00 -30.91 8.22
C ARG A 147 -7.56 -30.21 6.94
N LYS A 148 -6.33 -30.46 6.48
CA LYS A 148 -5.68 -29.75 5.38
C LYS A 148 -5.63 -28.23 5.63
N LEU A 149 -5.37 -27.81 6.87
CA LEU A 149 -5.32 -26.39 7.23
C LEU A 149 -3.94 -25.97 7.73
N VAL A 150 -3.60 -24.70 7.52
CA VAL A 150 -2.57 -23.98 8.26
C VAL A 150 -3.22 -22.69 8.76
N ILE A 151 -2.95 -22.32 10.00
CA ILE A 151 -3.57 -21.15 10.65
C ILE A 151 -2.45 -20.26 11.18
N THR A 152 -2.56 -18.96 10.94
CA THR A 152 -1.72 -17.94 11.60
C THR A 152 -2.52 -17.19 12.66
N ALA A 153 -1.84 -16.73 13.70
CA ALA A 153 -2.40 -15.81 14.69
C ALA A 153 -1.82 -14.43 14.43
N ASP A 154 -2.70 -13.50 14.06
CA ASP A 154 -2.33 -12.19 13.50
C ASP A 154 -2.59 -11.11 14.57
N GLU A 155 -1.54 -10.71 15.31
CA GLU A 155 -1.62 -10.00 16.58
C GLU A 155 -2.26 -8.61 16.43
N LYS A 156 -1.68 -7.75 15.57
CA LYS A 156 -2.11 -6.36 15.38
C LYS A 156 -3.54 -6.26 14.83
N SER A 157 -3.91 -7.18 13.92
CA SER A 157 -5.27 -7.24 13.39
C SER A 157 -6.28 -7.92 14.33
N GLY A 158 -5.82 -8.69 15.33
CA GLY A 158 -6.67 -9.47 16.22
C GLY A 158 -7.46 -10.56 15.49
N THR A 159 -6.89 -11.14 14.42
CA THR A 159 -7.56 -12.13 13.56
C THR A 159 -6.80 -13.45 13.48
N LEU A 160 -7.43 -14.44 12.83
CA LEU A 160 -6.80 -15.69 12.43
C LEU A 160 -6.89 -15.84 10.92
N THR A 161 -5.77 -15.92 10.22
CA THR A 161 -5.78 -16.30 8.80
C THR A 161 -5.80 -17.82 8.66
N VAL A 162 -6.76 -18.34 7.91
CA VAL A 162 -6.95 -19.79 7.72
C VAL A 162 -6.65 -20.18 6.28
N PHE A 163 -5.52 -20.84 6.07
CA PHE A 163 -5.12 -21.39 4.77
C PHE A 163 -5.62 -22.81 4.58
N LYS A 164 -6.16 -23.09 3.39
CA LYS A 164 -6.57 -24.43 2.97
C LYS A 164 -5.56 -25.03 2.02
N GLY A 165 -4.98 -26.18 2.40
CA GLY A 165 -4.13 -26.97 1.54
C GLY A 165 -4.88 -27.51 0.32
N ILE A 166 -4.33 -27.22 -0.87
CA ILE A 166 -4.80 -27.73 -2.16
C ILE A 166 -3.71 -28.56 -2.84
N HIS A 167 -4.04 -29.31 -3.90
CA HIS A 167 -3.12 -30.25 -4.56
C HIS A 167 -2.14 -29.59 -5.57
N ARG A 168 -2.09 -28.26 -5.62
CA ARG A 168 -1.31 -27.46 -6.58
C ARG A 168 -0.90 -26.12 -5.96
N ILE A 169 0.01 -25.38 -6.60
CA ILE A 169 0.29 -23.99 -6.20
C ILE A 169 -0.98 -23.16 -6.41
N TYR A 170 -1.33 -22.34 -5.41
CA TYR A 170 -2.47 -21.45 -5.51
C TYR A 170 -2.23 -20.41 -6.60
N LYS A 171 -3.26 -20.15 -7.39
CA LYS A 171 -3.25 -19.22 -8.51
C LYS A 171 -4.32 -18.18 -8.24
N ALA A 172 -3.90 -16.94 -8.08
CA ALA A 172 -4.79 -15.82 -7.89
C ALA A 172 -5.72 -15.67 -9.11
N PRO A 173 -7.00 -15.31 -8.89
CA PRO A 173 -7.94 -15.07 -9.98
C PRO A 173 -7.60 -13.75 -10.71
N VAL A 174 -8.19 -13.52 -11.88
CA VAL A 174 -7.84 -12.38 -12.74
C VAL A 174 -8.36 -11.05 -12.18
N ASP A 175 -9.47 -11.11 -11.46
CA ASP A 175 -10.12 -10.03 -10.74
C ASP A 175 -9.44 -9.70 -9.40
N GLN A 176 -8.61 -10.59 -8.86
CA GLN A 176 -7.78 -10.31 -7.69
C GLN A 176 -6.37 -10.89 -7.90
N PRO A 177 -5.56 -10.31 -8.80
CA PRO A 177 -4.24 -10.84 -9.12
C PRO A 177 -3.26 -10.61 -7.97
N CYS A 178 -2.23 -11.45 -7.89
CA CYS A 178 -1.10 -11.18 -7.02
C CYS A 178 -0.18 -10.15 -7.69
N LEU A 179 0.06 -9.00 -7.05
CA LEU A 179 0.96 -7.98 -7.57
C LEU A 179 2.42 -8.40 -7.34
N ALA A 180 3.29 -8.17 -8.32
CA ALA A 180 4.71 -8.47 -8.17
C ALA A 180 5.58 -7.70 -9.16
N SER A 181 6.78 -7.30 -8.73
CA SER A 181 7.82 -6.86 -9.67
C SER A 181 8.47 -8.05 -10.39
N ARG A 182 9.35 -7.74 -11.35
CA ARG A 182 10.00 -8.76 -12.18
C ARG A 182 10.86 -9.71 -11.32
N PRO A 183 10.85 -11.03 -11.60
CA PRO A 183 11.66 -12.00 -10.87
C PRO A 183 13.14 -11.94 -11.31
N THR A 184 13.87 -10.96 -10.80
CA THR A 184 15.32 -10.81 -10.97
C THR A 184 16.05 -11.24 -9.69
N ALA A 185 17.40 -11.29 -9.73
CA ALA A 185 18.21 -11.58 -8.53
C ALA A 185 18.11 -10.47 -7.47
N ASN A 186 17.84 -9.24 -7.90
CA ASN A 186 17.56 -8.06 -7.07
C ASN A 186 16.29 -7.40 -7.66
N PRO A 187 15.10 -7.74 -7.15
CA PRO A 187 13.85 -7.20 -7.65
C PRO A 187 13.77 -5.69 -7.39
N GLU A 188 13.12 -4.98 -8.30
CA GLU A 188 12.83 -3.56 -8.14
C GLU A 188 11.85 -3.39 -6.97
N PRO A 189 12.16 -2.54 -5.97
CA PRO A 189 11.26 -2.26 -4.86
C PRO A 189 10.09 -1.38 -5.33
N TRP A 190 8.93 -1.62 -4.73
CA TRP A 190 7.69 -0.89 -4.93
C TRP A 190 6.82 -1.16 -3.72
N ALA A 191 6.12 -0.13 -3.25
CA ALA A 191 5.20 -0.21 -2.12
C ALA A 191 4.31 1.04 -2.10
N ALA A 192 3.42 1.05 -1.13
CA ALA A 192 2.59 2.16 -0.74
C ALA A 192 1.80 2.83 -1.86
N ILE A 193 1.27 2.04 -2.81
CA ILE A 193 0.47 2.57 -3.92
C ILE A 193 -0.88 3.03 -3.35
N SER A 194 -0.98 4.33 -3.05
CA SER A 194 -2.18 4.98 -2.52
C SER A 194 -3.14 5.35 -3.64
N GLY A 195 -2.67 6.13 -4.63
CA GLY A 195 -3.51 6.56 -5.77
C GLY A 195 -3.52 5.55 -6.92
N LEU A 196 -4.65 5.47 -7.65
CA LEU A 196 -4.82 4.54 -8.78
C LEU A 196 -5.60 5.17 -9.94
N ALA A 197 -5.15 4.99 -11.19
CA ALA A 197 -5.88 5.43 -12.36
C ALA A 197 -5.84 4.41 -13.50
N TRP A 198 -6.83 4.47 -14.39
CA TRP A 198 -6.78 3.76 -15.66
C TRP A 198 -5.87 4.49 -16.65
N GLN A 199 -4.98 3.76 -17.32
CA GLN A 199 -4.10 4.33 -18.35
C GLN A 199 -4.49 3.88 -19.75
N SER A 200 -4.66 2.57 -19.94
CA SER A 200 -4.89 1.97 -21.25
C SER A 200 -5.44 0.55 -21.09
N PRO A 201 -5.89 -0.12 -22.16
CA PRO A 201 -6.27 -1.52 -22.06
C PRO A 201 -5.19 -2.36 -21.38
N PHE A 202 -5.60 -3.11 -20.35
CA PHE A 202 -4.74 -3.96 -19.51
C PHE A 202 -3.70 -3.24 -18.64
N HIS A 203 -3.74 -1.91 -18.51
CA HIS A 203 -2.80 -1.17 -17.66
C HIS A 203 -3.51 -0.14 -16.79
N LEU A 204 -3.31 -0.30 -15.49
CA LEU A 204 -3.52 0.75 -14.50
C LEU A 204 -2.19 1.43 -14.23
N VAL A 205 -2.26 2.63 -13.67
CA VAL A 205 -1.11 3.30 -13.05
C VAL A 205 -1.43 3.63 -11.60
N GLY A 206 -0.39 3.78 -10.79
CA GLY A 206 -0.52 4.24 -9.43
C GLY A 206 0.63 5.14 -9.02
N VAL A 207 0.45 5.87 -7.92
CA VAL A 207 1.44 6.74 -7.29
C VAL A 207 1.66 6.24 -5.85
N PRO A 208 2.89 6.24 -5.34
CA PRO A 208 3.13 5.92 -3.94
C PRO A 208 3.00 7.13 -3.02
N ASP A 209 2.71 6.87 -1.74
CA ASP A 209 2.92 7.83 -0.65
C ASP A 209 4.42 8.12 -0.42
N ASN A 210 4.72 8.90 0.63
CA ASN A 210 6.08 9.29 0.99
C ASN A 210 7.00 8.13 1.45
N ALA A 211 6.52 6.89 1.56
CA ALA A 211 7.35 5.72 1.86
C ALA A 211 8.28 5.36 0.68
N MET A 212 7.97 5.81 -0.53
CA MET A 212 8.79 5.61 -1.72
C MET A 212 9.12 6.95 -2.40
N PRO A 213 10.25 7.05 -3.14
CA PRO A 213 10.46 8.18 -4.04
C PRO A 213 9.29 8.29 -5.03
N THR A 214 8.85 9.51 -5.34
CA THR A 214 7.70 9.68 -6.24
C THR A 214 8.00 9.13 -7.63
N ALA A 215 7.15 8.19 -8.05
CA ALA A 215 7.21 7.54 -9.34
C ALA A 215 5.79 7.21 -9.80
N ILE A 216 5.62 7.07 -11.11
CA ILE A 216 4.39 6.50 -11.68
C ILE A 216 4.64 5.01 -11.85
N TYR A 217 3.94 4.18 -11.11
CA TYR A 217 3.94 2.74 -11.29
C TYR A 217 2.94 2.35 -12.37
N GLN A 218 3.28 1.36 -13.19
CA GLN A 218 2.34 0.71 -14.10
C GLN A 218 2.06 -0.70 -13.64
N ILE A 219 0.78 -1.03 -13.53
CA ILE A 219 0.27 -2.34 -13.13
C ILE A 219 -0.42 -2.97 -14.32
N ARG A 220 0.06 -4.13 -14.78
CA ARG A 220 -0.55 -4.83 -15.91
C ARG A 220 -1.61 -5.83 -15.44
N ILE A 221 -2.87 -5.53 -15.71
CA ILE A 221 -4.06 -6.26 -15.30
C ILE A 221 -4.62 -7.15 -16.43
N GLY A 222 -5.60 -8.01 -16.11
CA GLY A 222 -6.32 -8.82 -17.11
C GLY A 222 -5.48 -9.92 -17.78
N ILE A 223 -4.27 -10.18 -17.28
CA ILE A 223 -3.41 -11.25 -17.81
C ILE A 223 -3.76 -12.57 -17.10
N PRO A 224 -3.88 -13.70 -17.82
CA PRO A 224 -4.02 -15.02 -17.22
C PRO A 224 -2.78 -15.52 -16.45
N SER A 225 -1.77 -14.68 -16.22
CA SER A 225 -0.47 -15.05 -15.63
C SER A 225 -0.48 -15.22 -14.11
N HIS A 226 -1.61 -15.00 -13.43
CA HIS A 226 -1.78 -15.10 -11.97
C HIS A 226 -0.98 -14.06 -11.14
N PHE A 227 -0.02 -13.40 -11.79
CA PHE A 227 0.65 -12.21 -11.32
C PHE A 227 0.29 -11.05 -12.23
N ALA A 228 0.02 -9.89 -11.64
CA ALA A 228 -0.04 -8.61 -12.33
C ALA A 228 1.32 -7.91 -12.12
N PRO A 229 2.16 -7.84 -13.17
CA PRO A 229 3.45 -7.17 -13.07
C PRO A 229 3.31 -5.70 -12.68
N VAL A 230 4.10 -5.29 -11.70
CA VAL A 230 4.31 -3.88 -11.32
C VAL A 230 5.72 -3.47 -11.77
N ARG A 231 5.82 -2.27 -12.34
CA ARG A 231 7.10 -1.65 -12.71
C ARG A 231 7.02 -0.14 -12.57
N VAL A 232 8.16 0.52 -12.40
CA VAL A 232 8.24 1.96 -12.61
C VAL A 232 8.00 2.25 -14.10
N LEU A 233 6.98 3.04 -14.40
CA LEU A 233 6.72 3.59 -15.72
C LEU A 233 7.59 4.82 -15.94
N GLN A 234 7.60 5.73 -14.97
CA GLN A 234 8.29 7.02 -15.00
C GLN A 234 8.76 7.36 -13.58
N GLN A 235 10.01 7.79 -13.45
CA GLN A 235 10.47 8.49 -12.25
C GLN A 235 9.97 9.93 -12.33
N VAL A 236 9.53 10.50 -11.20
CA VAL A 236 9.10 11.89 -11.15
C VAL A 236 10.28 12.76 -10.72
N THR A 237 10.54 13.82 -11.48
CA THR A 237 11.61 14.76 -11.18
C THR A 237 11.11 16.19 -11.07
N ARG A 238 11.60 16.90 -10.06
CA ARG A 238 11.40 18.34 -9.88
C ARG A 238 12.73 19.02 -10.16
N ASN A 239 12.79 19.93 -11.14
CA ASN A 239 14.03 20.60 -11.55
C ASN A 239 15.19 19.60 -11.83
N ASN A 240 14.89 18.48 -12.49
CA ASN A 240 15.80 17.37 -12.82
C ASN A 240 16.37 16.57 -11.62
N GLU A 241 15.83 16.77 -10.41
CA GLU A 241 16.14 15.98 -9.22
C GLU A 241 14.98 15.06 -8.85
N GLN A 242 15.26 13.95 -8.17
CA GLN A 242 14.23 13.01 -7.72
C GLN A 242 13.22 13.71 -6.80
N ALA A 243 11.94 13.65 -7.15
CA ALA A 243 10.88 14.23 -6.34
C ALA A 243 10.46 13.30 -5.18
N TRP A 244 9.97 13.93 -4.11
CA TRP A 244 9.50 13.29 -2.86
C TRP A 244 8.21 13.97 -2.40
N TYR A 245 7.13 13.68 -3.11
CA TYR A 245 5.77 14.02 -2.73
C TYR A 245 5.14 12.86 -1.95
N ASP A 246 4.23 13.22 -1.05
CA ASP A 246 3.35 12.29 -0.34
C ASP A 246 2.13 12.01 -1.22
N GLY A 247 2.25 11.12 -2.20
CA GLY A 247 1.27 10.99 -3.29
C GLY A 247 0.08 10.09 -2.94
N GLU A 248 -1.09 10.68 -2.74
CA GLU A 248 -2.30 9.96 -2.34
C GLU A 248 -3.27 9.69 -3.50
N GLY A 249 -3.26 10.54 -4.53
CA GLY A 249 -4.18 10.44 -5.67
C GLY A 249 -3.46 10.61 -6.99
N ILE A 250 -3.96 9.97 -8.05
CA ILE A 250 -3.45 10.16 -9.41
C ILE A 250 -4.57 10.19 -10.45
N ALA A 251 -4.46 11.11 -11.42
CA ALA A 251 -5.30 11.13 -12.60
C ALA A 251 -4.48 11.28 -13.89
N VAL A 252 -4.98 10.71 -14.98
CA VAL A 252 -4.51 11.06 -16.33
C VAL A 252 -4.83 12.54 -16.58
N ASP A 253 -3.83 13.30 -17.04
CA ASP A 253 -4.03 14.73 -17.32
C ASP A 253 -4.86 14.94 -18.61
N SER A 254 -6.17 15.01 -18.43
CA SER A 254 -7.16 15.35 -19.47
C SER A 254 -7.62 16.81 -19.39
N SER A 255 -6.94 17.62 -18.57
CA SER A 255 -7.34 18.99 -18.29
C SER A 255 -7.12 19.94 -19.47
N ILE A 256 -7.69 21.14 -19.39
CA ILE A 256 -7.40 22.23 -20.34
C ILE A 256 -5.93 22.66 -20.36
N LEU A 257 -5.15 22.28 -19.34
CA LEU A 257 -3.72 22.56 -19.22
C LEU A 257 -2.84 21.40 -19.68
N ALA A 258 -3.44 20.33 -20.20
CA ALA A 258 -2.74 19.12 -20.59
C ALA A 258 -1.74 19.42 -21.74
N PRO A 259 -0.48 18.97 -21.62
CA PRO A 259 0.48 19.06 -22.70
C PRO A 259 0.06 18.15 -23.87
N HIS A 260 0.67 18.36 -25.05
CA HIS A 260 0.40 17.53 -26.24
C HIS A 260 0.52 16.02 -26.03
N ARG A 261 1.38 15.60 -25.09
CA ARG A 261 1.43 14.23 -24.57
C ARG A 261 1.03 14.27 -23.11
N PRO A 262 -0.24 13.98 -22.78
CA PRO A 262 -0.73 13.94 -21.41
C PRO A 262 0.20 13.17 -20.48
N GLY A 263 0.51 13.77 -19.35
CA GLY A 263 1.10 13.08 -18.22
C GLY A 263 0.05 12.88 -17.14
N TRP A 264 0.29 13.41 -15.96
CA TRP A 264 -0.44 13.05 -14.74
C TRP A 264 -0.73 14.27 -13.88
N TRP A 265 -1.84 14.22 -13.14
CA TRP A 265 -2.02 14.97 -11.91
C TRP A 265 -1.77 14.04 -10.73
N ILE A 266 -1.05 14.53 -9.72
CA ILE A 266 -0.90 13.87 -8.42
C ILE A 266 -1.46 14.80 -7.34
N ALA A 267 -2.20 14.23 -6.39
CA ALA A 267 -2.59 14.90 -5.15
C ALA A 267 -1.59 14.53 -4.05
N SER A 268 -0.98 15.53 -3.40
CA SER A 268 -0.03 15.32 -2.31
C SER A 268 -0.53 15.86 -0.97
N GLU A 269 -0.50 15.02 0.06
CA GLU A 269 -1.16 15.25 1.37
C GLU A 269 -0.57 16.40 2.20
N GLY A 270 0.70 16.74 1.98
CA GLY A 270 1.44 17.60 2.89
C GLY A 270 1.56 17.00 4.30
N ASN A 271 2.02 17.78 5.29
CA ASN A 271 2.28 17.21 6.63
C ASN A 271 1.89 18.07 7.83
N ALA A 272 1.29 19.25 7.58
CA ALA A 272 0.82 20.20 8.57
C ALA A 272 1.82 20.52 9.71
N LYS A 273 3.13 20.39 9.48
CA LYS A 273 4.18 20.75 10.44
C LYS A 273 4.43 22.27 10.43
N PHE A 274 3.37 23.05 10.66
CA PHE A 274 3.40 24.51 10.64
C PHE A 274 4.49 25.09 11.55
N GLY A 275 5.20 26.10 11.04
CA GLY A 275 6.32 26.76 11.74
C GLY A 275 7.54 25.85 11.95
N LYS A 276 7.66 24.73 11.24
CA LYS A 276 8.82 23.83 11.26
C LYS A 276 9.54 23.82 9.92
N GLU A 277 10.85 23.56 9.95
CA GLU A 277 11.66 23.39 8.73
C GLU A 277 11.17 22.22 7.88
N GLU A 278 10.59 21.20 8.52
CA GLU A 278 10.04 20.02 7.87
C GLU A 278 8.65 20.25 7.25
N TYR A 279 8.11 21.47 7.25
CA TYR A 279 6.79 21.76 6.68
C TYR A 279 6.73 21.38 5.19
N GLN A 280 5.71 20.61 4.82
CA GLN A 280 5.36 20.31 3.45
C GLN A 280 3.89 20.70 3.20
N PRO A 281 3.61 21.55 2.20
CA PRO A 281 2.25 21.93 1.86
C PRO A 281 1.51 20.80 1.17
N ASN A 282 0.18 20.86 1.21
CA ASN A 282 -0.70 20.14 0.29
C ASN A 282 -0.48 20.68 -1.13
N LEU A 283 -0.30 19.79 -2.10
CA LEU A 283 0.00 20.17 -3.48
C LEU A 283 -0.79 19.34 -4.48
N LEU A 284 -1.34 20.00 -5.50
CA LEU A 284 -1.65 19.34 -6.76
C LEU A 284 -0.46 19.50 -7.70
N VAL A 285 0.10 18.39 -8.17
CA VAL A 285 1.32 18.37 -8.97
C VAL A 285 0.99 17.91 -10.39
N GLN A 286 1.24 18.76 -11.39
CA GLN A 286 1.14 18.39 -12.79
C GLN A 286 2.48 17.85 -13.27
N ILE A 287 2.47 16.70 -13.92
CA ILE A 287 3.65 16.02 -14.43
C ILE A 287 3.49 15.77 -15.92
N ASP A 288 4.54 15.97 -16.69
CA ASP A 288 4.52 15.71 -18.12
C ASP A 288 4.62 14.20 -18.45
N GLY A 289 4.41 13.85 -19.72
CA GLY A 289 4.53 12.46 -20.18
C GLY A 289 5.94 11.85 -20.13
N LYS A 290 6.95 12.54 -19.57
CA LYS A 290 8.30 12.05 -19.31
C LYS A 290 8.64 11.93 -17.83
N GLY A 291 7.80 12.45 -16.93
CA GLY A 291 8.03 12.47 -15.49
C GLY A 291 8.54 13.80 -14.94
N GLY A 292 8.68 14.84 -15.77
CA GLY A 292 9.07 16.17 -15.28
C GLY A 292 7.90 16.91 -14.67
N VAL A 293 8.06 17.43 -13.46
CA VAL A 293 7.08 18.31 -12.81
C VAL A 293 6.98 19.60 -13.63
N LEU A 294 5.75 19.94 -14.01
CA LEU A 294 5.42 21.17 -14.73
C LEU A 294 4.91 22.24 -13.77
N ARG A 295 3.98 21.87 -12.89
CA ARG A 295 3.36 22.81 -11.94
C ARG A 295 3.10 22.18 -10.58
N GLU A 296 3.18 23.01 -9.55
CA GLU A 296 2.74 22.74 -8.19
C GLU A 296 1.68 23.77 -7.80
N ILE A 297 0.46 23.33 -7.50
CA ILE A 297 -0.66 24.21 -7.14
C ILE A 297 -0.93 24.08 -5.66
N LYS A 298 -0.89 25.22 -4.96
CA LYS A 298 -1.11 25.32 -3.52
C LYS A 298 -2.57 25.59 -3.22
N LEU A 299 -3.00 25.12 -2.05
CA LEU A 299 -4.22 25.61 -1.41
C LEU A 299 -4.11 27.11 -1.09
N PRO A 300 -5.25 27.81 -0.90
CA PRO A 300 -5.25 29.17 -0.41
C PRO A 300 -4.47 29.31 0.90
N HIS A 301 -3.70 30.38 1.06
CA HIS A 301 -2.80 30.59 2.22
C HIS A 301 -3.50 30.49 3.59
N HIS A 302 -4.78 30.86 3.67
CA HIS A 302 -5.52 30.78 4.94
C HIS A 302 -5.94 29.33 5.30
N ILE A 303 -5.90 28.41 4.34
CA ILE A 303 -6.20 26.98 4.52
C ILE A 303 -4.91 26.21 4.79
N ASP A 304 -3.85 26.48 4.03
CA ASP A 304 -2.55 25.82 4.19
C ASP A 304 -1.39 26.78 3.88
N SER A 305 -0.52 26.99 4.86
CA SER A 305 0.71 27.77 4.70
C SER A 305 1.75 27.34 5.74
N SER A 306 3.02 27.66 5.49
CA SER A 306 4.09 27.40 6.46
C SER A 306 3.87 28.08 7.82
N GLU A 307 3.07 29.14 7.87
CA GLU A 307 2.78 29.91 9.10
C GLU A 307 1.57 29.33 9.87
N GLY A 308 0.78 28.46 9.25
CA GLY A 308 -0.45 27.92 9.82
C GLY A 308 -1.56 27.77 8.79
N GLY A 309 -2.62 27.07 9.18
CA GLY A 309 -3.76 26.80 8.32
C GLY A 309 -4.84 26.00 9.05
N LEU A 310 -5.89 25.69 8.30
CA LEU A 310 -7.02 24.88 8.74
C LEU A 310 -6.80 23.39 8.49
N ILE A 311 -6.00 23.03 7.49
CA ILE A 311 -5.72 21.63 7.17
C ILE A 311 -4.72 21.04 8.17
N ARG A 312 -4.90 19.76 8.51
CA ARG A 312 -4.00 18.99 9.39
C ARG A 312 -3.35 17.88 8.57
N LYS A 313 -2.77 16.86 9.22
CA LYS A 313 -2.12 15.69 8.57
C LYS A 313 -3.14 14.72 7.95
N ASN A 314 -4.17 15.26 7.32
CA ASN A 314 -5.33 14.55 6.80
C ASN A 314 -5.80 15.32 5.56
N GLY A 315 -4.87 15.46 4.64
CA GLY A 315 -4.85 16.44 3.56
C GLY A 315 -5.55 15.96 2.30
N PHE A 316 -4.93 16.20 1.14
CA PHE A 316 -5.39 15.68 -0.15
C PHE A 316 -5.26 14.17 -0.24
N GLU A 317 -6.32 13.50 -0.70
CA GLU A 317 -6.44 12.03 -0.71
C GLU A 317 -6.73 11.43 -2.08
N GLY A 318 -6.82 12.26 -3.12
CA GLY A 318 -7.32 11.85 -4.42
C GLY A 318 -7.28 12.99 -5.41
N VAL A 319 -7.34 12.71 -6.70
CA VAL A 319 -7.58 13.76 -7.70
C VAL A 319 -8.35 13.21 -8.87
N ALA A 320 -9.41 13.91 -9.25
CA ALA A 320 -10.13 13.69 -10.50
C ALA A 320 -10.09 14.94 -11.37
N VAL A 321 -10.05 14.74 -12.68
CA VAL A 321 -10.23 15.82 -13.66
C VAL A 321 -11.70 15.82 -14.06
N SER A 322 -12.35 17.00 -14.08
CA SER A 322 -13.72 17.12 -14.58
C SER A 322 -13.82 16.73 -16.06
N GLU A 323 -15.00 16.30 -16.51
CA GLU A 323 -15.20 15.85 -17.90
C GLU A 323 -14.83 16.94 -18.94
N ASP A 324 -15.10 18.21 -18.64
CA ASP A 324 -14.74 19.35 -19.48
C ASP A 324 -13.27 19.80 -19.34
N GLY A 325 -12.53 19.19 -18.43
CA GLY A 325 -11.12 19.47 -18.15
C GLY A 325 -10.86 20.80 -17.43
N ASN A 326 -11.89 21.56 -17.05
CA ASN A 326 -11.74 22.88 -16.43
C ASN A 326 -11.40 22.82 -14.94
N PHE A 327 -11.72 21.71 -14.28
CA PHE A 327 -11.60 21.59 -12.83
C PHE A 327 -10.79 20.37 -12.41
N LEU A 328 -10.09 20.53 -11.28
CA LEU A 328 -9.59 19.41 -10.49
C LEU A 328 -10.45 19.26 -9.24
N ILE A 329 -10.89 18.04 -8.96
CA ILE A 329 -11.72 17.70 -7.81
C ILE A 329 -10.90 16.83 -6.86
N VAL A 330 -10.90 17.22 -5.59
CA VAL A 330 -9.95 16.70 -4.60
C VAL A 330 -10.68 16.46 -3.28
N PRO A 331 -10.76 15.21 -2.78
CA PRO A 331 -11.23 14.95 -1.42
C PRO A 331 -10.18 15.41 -0.40
N ILE A 332 -10.67 16.05 0.67
CA ILE A 332 -9.89 16.28 1.89
C ILE A 332 -10.20 15.13 2.85
N GLN A 333 -9.17 14.46 3.38
CA GLN A 333 -9.36 13.24 4.18
C GLN A 333 -10.31 13.45 5.35
N ARG A 334 -10.10 14.53 6.12
CA ARG A 334 -10.85 14.81 7.34
C ARG A 334 -11.10 16.31 7.52
N GLN A 335 -11.92 16.64 8.51
CA GLN A 335 -12.38 17.99 8.78
C GLN A 335 -11.23 19.01 8.87
N PHE A 336 -11.55 20.24 8.45
CA PHE A 336 -10.71 21.39 8.76
C PHE A 336 -10.75 21.70 10.26
N ASP A 337 -9.66 22.29 10.75
CA ASP A 337 -9.52 22.67 12.14
C ASP A 337 -10.62 23.66 12.55
N GLY A 338 -11.31 23.35 13.65
CA GLY A 338 -12.43 24.15 14.13
C GLY A 338 -13.78 23.86 13.46
N GLU A 339 -13.84 22.99 12.45
CA GLU A 339 -15.10 22.53 11.85
C GLU A 339 -15.68 21.30 12.59
N PRO A 340 -17.01 21.06 12.50
CA PRO A 340 -17.63 19.86 13.05
C PRO A 340 -17.05 18.58 12.45
N ALA A 341 -16.83 17.56 13.28
CA ALA A 341 -16.15 16.33 12.87
C ALA A 341 -17.00 15.44 11.95
N GLU A 342 -18.31 15.69 11.85
CA GLU A 342 -19.22 15.00 10.93
C GLU A 342 -19.07 15.44 9.47
N PHE A 343 -18.26 16.47 9.18
CA PHE A 343 -18.00 16.92 7.82
C PHE A 343 -16.51 16.93 7.46
N THR A 344 -16.23 16.64 6.20
CA THR A 344 -14.99 17.04 5.53
C THR A 344 -15.34 17.84 4.27
N ARG A 345 -14.37 18.08 3.39
CA ARG A 345 -14.57 18.83 2.14
C ARG A 345 -14.29 17.98 0.89
N ILE A 346 -15.10 18.20 -0.14
CA ILE A 346 -14.67 18.02 -1.53
C ILE A 346 -14.26 19.40 -2.05
N ALA A 347 -13.02 19.54 -2.48
CA ALA A 347 -12.48 20.78 -3.03
C ALA A 347 -12.54 20.74 -4.56
N ARG A 348 -12.87 21.87 -5.18
CA ARG A 348 -12.84 22.06 -6.64
C ARG A 348 -11.96 23.25 -6.99
N LEU A 349 -10.89 23.01 -7.75
CA LEU A 349 -10.01 24.05 -8.28
C LEU A 349 -10.40 24.42 -9.71
N ASP A 350 -10.59 25.70 -10.00
CA ASP A 350 -10.77 26.20 -11.37
C ASP A 350 -9.42 26.48 -12.05
N LEU A 351 -9.06 25.64 -13.03
CA LEU A 351 -7.80 25.72 -13.76
C LEU A 351 -7.69 26.95 -14.67
N GLN A 352 -8.79 27.62 -15.00
CA GLN A 352 -8.79 28.83 -15.82
C GLN A 352 -8.32 30.06 -15.03
N THR A 353 -8.33 29.96 -13.70
CA THR A 353 -8.02 31.07 -12.79
C THR A 353 -6.59 31.04 -12.26
N LEU A 354 -5.76 30.11 -12.74
CA LEU A 354 -4.42 29.93 -12.21
C LEU A 354 -3.55 31.17 -12.42
N THR A 355 -2.89 31.58 -11.35
CA THR A 355 -1.79 32.54 -11.34
C THR A 355 -0.53 31.82 -10.89
N CYS A 356 0.53 31.91 -11.69
CA CYS A 356 1.75 31.14 -11.49
C CYS A 356 3.00 32.02 -11.45
N GLU A 357 3.96 31.60 -10.64
CA GLU A 357 5.33 32.12 -10.58
C GLU A 357 6.31 31.00 -10.98
N GLU A 358 7.44 31.36 -11.56
CA GLU A 358 8.46 30.39 -11.97
C GLU A 358 9.42 30.07 -10.82
N ASP A 359 9.67 28.78 -10.56
CA ASP A 359 10.67 28.25 -9.63
C ASP A 359 11.56 27.22 -10.37
N GLY A 360 12.55 27.74 -11.11
CA GLY A 360 13.38 26.92 -12.00
C GLY A 360 12.63 26.56 -13.27
N GLU A 361 12.42 25.26 -13.51
CA GLU A 361 11.63 24.72 -14.63
C GLU A 361 10.17 24.41 -14.22
N VAL A 362 9.82 24.64 -12.94
CA VAL A 362 8.51 24.34 -12.35
C VAL A 362 7.73 25.62 -12.10
N GLN A 363 6.44 25.64 -12.41
CA GLN A 363 5.54 26.74 -12.06
C GLN A 363 4.86 26.50 -10.71
N VAL A 364 4.97 27.44 -9.79
CA VAL A 364 4.24 27.40 -8.52
C VAL A 364 3.01 28.29 -8.65
N CYS A 365 1.83 27.69 -8.51
CA CYS A 365 0.56 28.34 -8.82
C CYS A 365 -0.41 28.38 -7.64
N SER A 366 -1.37 29.28 -7.75
CA SER A 366 -2.60 29.36 -6.96
C SER A 366 -3.78 29.63 -7.88
N GLY A 367 -5.00 29.35 -7.42
CA GLY A 367 -6.23 29.56 -8.19
C GLY A 367 -7.44 29.77 -7.28
N GLN A 368 -8.62 29.88 -7.89
CA GLN A 368 -9.90 29.92 -7.18
C GLN A 368 -10.34 28.49 -6.83
N TRP A 369 -10.80 28.33 -5.60
CA TRP A 369 -11.25 27.06 -5.04
C TRP A 369 -12.66 27.20 -4.49
N ASP A 370 -13.49 26.19 -4.74
CA ASP A 370 -14.75 25.97 -4.02
C ASP A 370 -14.58 24.77 -3.06
N PHE A 371 -15.23 24.81 -1.91
CA PHE A 371 -15.20 23.78 -0.87
C PHE A 371 -16.62 23.36 -0.48
N PHE A 372 -17.03 22.18 -0.94
CA PHE A 372 -18.33 21.59 -0.62
C PHE A 372 -18.23 20.76 0.65
N PHE A 373 -19.20 20.89 1.57
CA PHE A 373 -19.28 20.01 2.74
C PHE A 373 -19.66 18.60 2.30
N TYR A 374 -18.86 17.62 2.72
CA TYR A 374 -19.14 16.21 2.55
C TYR A 374 -19.49 15.58 3.91
N PRO A 375 -20.70 15.03 4.11
CA PRO A 375 -21.07 14.38 5.36
C PRO A 375 -20.41 13.00 5.49
N LEU A 376 -19.69 12.78 6.59
CA LEU A 376 -19.04 11.50 6.91
C LEU A 376 -20.03 10.55 7.62
N ASP A 377 -19.86 9.25 7.44
CA ASP A 377 -20.51 8.25 8.29
C ASP A 377 -20.03 8.40 9.75
N GLU A 378 -20.80 7.84 10.68
CA GLU A 378 -20.44 7.83 12.10
C GLU A 378 -19.58 6.61 12.45
N THR A 379 -18.72 6.78 13.45
CA THR A 379 -18.02 5.68 14.13
C THR A 379 -18.41 5.67 15.61
N ASP A 380 -18.70 4.48 16.15
CA ASP A 380 -19.00 4.30 17.57
C ASP A 380 -17.74 4.20 18.44
N ASN A 381 -16.55 4.14 17.83
CA ASN A 381 -15.28 4.13 18.52
C ASN A 381 -14.68 5.55 18.58
N SER A 382 -14.64 6.13 19.78
CA SER A 382 -14.08 7.46 20.03
C SER A 382 -12.58 7.63 19.76
N LYS A 383 -11.84 6.53 19.54
CA LYS A 383 -10.43 6.55 19.11
C LYS A 383 -10.25 6.39 17.60
N SER A 384 -11.35 6.16 16.89
CA SER A 384 -11.37 6.03 15.44
C SER A 384 -11.74 7.36 14.79
N TRP A 385 -11.64 7.39 13.47
CA TRP A 385 -12.19 8.44 12.64
C TRP A 385 -12.66 7.83 11.32
N ILE A 386 -13.57 8.53 10.66
CA ILE A 386 -13.94 8.29 9.26
C ILE A 386 -13.24 9.34 8.40
N GLY A 387 -12.72 8.93 7.25
CA GLY A 387 -12.07 9.82 6.31
C GLY A 387 -12.29 9.36 4.87
N LEU A 388 -11.99 10.27 3.95
CA LEU A 388 -12.05 10.02 2.51
C LEU A 388 -10.72 9.50 1.99
N SER A 389 -10.78 8.65 0.98
CA SER A 389 -9.63 8.23 0.18
C SER A 389 -10.03 8.12 -1.29
N GLU A 390 -9.20 8.64 -2.19
CA GLU A 390 -9.33 8.68 -3.66
C GLU A 390 -10.68 9.15 -4.23
N ILE A 391 -10.65 9.63 -5.47
CA ILE A 391 -11.86 10.08 -6.16
C ILE A 391 -11.86 9.67 -7.62
N LEU A 392 -13.03 9.28 -8.11
CA LEU A 392 -13.30 9.04 -9.53
C LEU A 392 -14.21 10.10 -10.09
N ALA A 393 -13.91 10.57 -11.30
CA ALA A 393 -14.91 11.15 -12.18
C ALA A 393 -15.64 10.01 -12.92
N MET A 394 -16.97 10.03 -12.87
CA MET A 394 -17.83 9.02 -13.51
C MET A 394 -18.60 9.59 -14.70
N GLY A 395 -18.80 10.91 -14.71
CA GLY A 395 -19.53 11.64 -15.74
C GLY A 395 -19.53 13.15 -15.45
N PRO A 396 -20.32 13.94 -16.19
CA PRO A 396 -20.43 15.38 -15.94
C PRO A 396 -20.93 15.66 -14.52
N ASN A 397 -20.10 16.30 -13.70
CA ASN A 397 -20.35 16.62 -12.30
C ASN A 397 -20.63 15.42 -11.39
N GLU A 398 -20.39 14.19 -11.85
CA GLU A 398 -20.68 12.95 -11.13
C GLU A 398 -19.39 12.27 -10.67
N TYR A 399 -19.29 12.00 -9.37
CA TYR A 399 -18.07 11.50 -8.74
C TYR A 399 -18.35 10.33 -7.81
N ALA A 400 -17.32 9.51 -7.56
CA ALA A 400 -17.31 8.52 -6.49
C ALA A 400 -16.04 8.63 -5.65
N VAL A 401 -16.16 8.37 -4.34
CA VAL A 401 -15.08 8.52 -3.35
C VAL A 401 -15.07 7.30 -2.42
N ILE A 402 -13.90 6.86 -1.97
CA ILE A 402 -13.82 5.87 -0.88
C ILE A 402 -14.00 6.60 0.44
N GLU A 403 -14.80 6.02 1.32
CA GLU A 403 -14.93 6.44 2.70
C GLU A 403 -14.61 5.26 3.61
N ARG A 404 -13.67 5.48 4.54
CA ARG A 404 -13.12 4.44 5.41
C ARG A 404 -12.96 4.89 6.84
N ASP A 405 -13.13 3.94 7.76
CA ASP A 405 -12.68 4.11 9.14
C ASP A 405 -11.16 3.85 9.30
N LYS A 406 -10.62 4.26 10.45
CA LYS A 406 -9.25 3.94 10.88
C LYS A 406 -9.12 2.59 11.59
N GLU A 407 -10.06 1.67 11.39
CA GLU A 407 -10.06 0.39 12.10
C GLU A 407 -9.48 -0.76 11.28
N LEU A 408 -8.97 -1.75 12.00
CA LEU A 408 -8.45 -3.02 11.51
C LEU A 408 -9.30 -4.21 12.02
N GLY A 409 -9.28 -5.30 11.27
CA GLY A 409 -9.86 -6.58 11.67
C GLY A 409 -11.35 -6.52 12.00
N GLY A 410 -11.76 -7.18 13.09
CA GLY A 410 -13.17 -7.25 13.48
C GLY A 410 -13.77 -5.91 13.95
N LYS A 411 -12.94 -4.88 14.12
CA LYS A 411 -13.38 -3.53 14.51
C LYS A 411 -13.83 -2.69 13.32
N SER A 412 -13.33 -2.97 12.11
CA SER A 412 -13.73 -2.26 10.89
C SER A 412 -15.24 -2.37 10.65
N LYS A 413 -15.86 -1.24 10.35
CA LYS A 413 -17.29 -1.04 10.08
C LYS A 413 -17.53 -0.29 8.77
N VAL A 414 -16.63 0.60 8.38
CA VAL A 414 -16.77 1.46 7.21
C VAL A 414 -15.57 1.28 6.30
N LYS A 415 -15.82 0.66 5.15
CA LYS A 415 -14.98 0.71 3.94
C LYS A 415 -15.96 0.67 2.75
N LYS A 416 -16.33 1.82 2.24
CA LYS A 416 -17.43 1.95 1.27
C LYS A 416 -17.04 2.89 0.14
N ILE A 417 -17.67 2.71 -1.01
CA ILE A 417 -17.62 3.70 -2.09
C ILE A 417 -18.95 4.42 -2.10
N TYR A 418 -18.89 5.75 -2.04
CA TYR A 418 -20.04 6.64 -2.14
C TYR A 418 -20.00 7.37 -3.47
N ALA A 419 -21.16 7.58 -4.07
CA ALA A 419 -21.34 8.39 -5.26
C ALA A 419 -22.06 9.70 -4.91
N PHE A 420 -21.72 10.79 -5.60
CA PHE A 420 -22.36 12.09 -5.42
C PHE A 420 -22.26 12.96 -6.68
N SER A 421 -23.12 13.97 -6.77
CA SER A 421 -23.06 14.98 -7.82
C SER A 421 -22.73 16.35 -7.25
N LEU A 422 -21.95 17.13 -7.99
CA LEU A 422 -21.71 18.56 -7.75
C LEU A 422 -22.62 19.45 -8.61
N ASP A 423 -23.55 18.86 -9.35
CA ASP A 423 -24.47 19.63 -10.19
C ASP A 423 -25.34 20.56 -9.33
N CYS A 424 -25.49 21.81 -9.79
CA CYS A 424 -26.22 22.87 -9.11
C CYS A 424 -25.72 23.22 -7.69
N LEU A 425 -24.51 22.81 -7.28
CA LEU A 425 -23.92 23.21 -6.00
C LEU A 425 -23.00 24.44 -6.15
N GLU A 426 -23.07 25.34 -5.17
CA GLU A 426 -22.19 26.49 -4.99
C GLU A 426 -21.19 26.25 -3.83
N ASP A 427 -20.16 27.09 -3.73
CA ASP A 427 -19.19 27.03 -2.63
C ASP A 427 -19.89 27.06 -1.26
N GLY A 428 -19.49 26.14 -0.37
CA GLY A 428 -20.09 25.99 0.96
C GLY A 428 -21.41 25.20 1.00
N ASP A 429 -21.94 24.73 -0.13
CA ASP A 429 -23.08 23.80 -0.12
C ASP A 429 -22.71 22.42 0.42
N THR A 430 -23.72 21.67 0.85
CA THR A 430 -23.56 20.30 1.37
C THR A 430 -23.93 19.26 0.32
N ILE A 431 -23.01 18.32 0.09
CA ILE A 431 -23.18 17.20 -0.83
C ILE A 431 -24.21 16.19 -0.26
N VAL A 432 -25.08 15.70 -1.14
CA VAL A 432 -25.88 14.51 -0.89
C VAL A 432 -25.17 13.31 -1.49
N LYS A 433 -24.72 12.38 -0.64
CA LYS A 433 -24.03 11.15 -1.05
C LYS A 433 -24.98 9.94 -1.09
N ILE A 434 -24.70 8.99 -1.97
CA ILE A 434 -25.40 7.72 -2.12
C ILE A 434 -24.38 6.59 -1.89
N GLN A 435 -24.67 5.67 -0.98
CA GLN A 435 -23.83 4.49 -0.81
C GLN A 435 -23.91 3.63 -2.08
N TRP A 436 -22.79 3.48 -2.78
CA TRP A 436 -22.74 2.72 -4.02
C TRP A 436 -22.41 1.25 -3.78
N VAL A 437 -21.37 0.98 -2.99
CA VAL A 437 -20.97 -0.39 -2.65
C VAL A 437 -20.22 -0.44 -1.31
N ASP A 438 -20.44 -1.53 -0.56
CA ASP A 438 -19.65 -1.89 0.62
C ASP A 438 -18.51 -2.83 0.18
N ILE A 439 -17.28 -2.38 0.38
CA ILE A 439 -16.05 -3.09 -0.02
C ILE A 439 -15.32 -3.69 1.19
N LEU A 440 -15.82 -3.50 2.42
CA LEU A 440 -15.21 -4.05 3.64
C LEU A 440 -14.94 -5.56 3.55
N PRO A 441 -15.86 -6.42 3.05
CA PRO A 441 -15.60 -7.85 2.96
C PRO A 441 -14.45 -8.23 2.04
N LEU A 442 -14.12 -7.36 1.07
CA LEU A 442 -13.06 -7.59 0.09
C LEU A 442 -11.68 -7.16 0.60
N PHE A 443 -11.62 -6.27 1.58
CA PHE A 443 -10.37 -5.68 2.08
C PHE A 443 -10.10 -5.94 3.56
N SER A 444 -11.05 -6.52 4.30
CA SER A 444 -10.77 -7.02 5.64
C SER A 444 -9.57 -7.98 5.62
N PRO A 445 -8.65 -7.90 6.61
CA PRO A 445 -8.73 -7.09 7.83
C PRO A 445 -8.02 -5.72 7.78
N TYR A 446 -7.73 -5.17 6.60
CA TYR A 446 -6.83 -4.01 6.45
C TYR A 446 -7.54 -2.66 6.56
N GLU A 447 -6.74 -1.61 6.84
CA GLU A 447 -7.22 -0.25 7.11
C GLU A 447 -7.30 0.60 5.83
N LYS A 448 -6.20 0.72 5.10
CA LYS A 448 -5.99 1.74 4.07
C LYS A 448 -6.42 1.32 2.66
N VAL A 449 -7.74 1.26 2.46
CA VAL A 449 -8.30 1.09 1.12
C VAL A 449 -8.34 2.46 0.44
N GLU A 450 -7.39 2.69 -0.46
CA GLU A 450 -7.09 4.04 -0.97
C GLU A 450 -7.11 4.12 -2.49
N GLY A 451 -6.70 3.10 -3.23
CA GLY A 451 -6.70 3.18 -4.69
C GLY A 451 -8.09 2.97 -5.31
N LEU A 452 -8.47 3.78 -6.30
CA LEU A 452 -9.72 3.64 -7.04
C LEU A 452 -9.57 4.03 -8.51
N ALA A 453 -9.82 3.10 -9.44
CA ALA A 453 -9.74 3.36 -10.89
C ALA A 453 -10.98 2.87 -11.64
N LEU A 454 -11.48 3.70 -12.57
CA LEU A 454 -12.57 3.37 -13.49
C LEU A 454 -12.03 3.12 -14.89
N THR A 455 -12.38 1.97 -15.47
CA THR A 455 -12.06 1.66 -16.87
C THR A 455 -13.13 2.18 -17.84
N PRO A 456 -12.82 2.39 -19.13
CA PRO A 456 -13.83 2.74 -20.14
C PRO A 456 -14.94 1.69 -20.35
N SER A 457 -14.70 0.44 -19.93
CA SER A 457 -15.74 -0.60 -19.91
C SER A 457 -16.66 -0.50 -18.70
N GLY A 458 -16.40 0.41 -17.76
CA GLY A 458 -17.17 0.57 -16.52
C GLY A 458 -16.72 -0.36 -15.39
N ASP A 459 -15.66 -1.17 -15.57
CA ASP A 459 -15.09 -1.95 -14.49
C ASP A 459 -14.35 -1.04 -13.50
N ILE A 460 -14.57 -1.28 -12.21
CA ILE A 460 -13.93 -0.55 -11.12
C ILE A 460 -12.86 -1.43 -10.48
N TRP A 461 -11.68 -0.85 -10.33
CA TRP A 461 -10.55 -1.45 -9.62
C TRP A 461 -10.31 -0.70 -8.32
N VAL A 462 -10.11 -1.45 -7.24
CA VAL A 462 -9.84 -0.91 -5.91
C VAL A 462 -8.50 -1.44 -5.42
N GLY A 463 -7.66 -0.55 -4.90
CA GLY A 463 -6.32 -0.82 -4.39
C GLY A 463 -6.22 -0.62 -2.87
N LEU A 464 -5.32 -1.36 -2.26
CA LEU A 464 -4.93 -1.22 -0.85
C LEU A 464 -3.52 -0.62 -0.80
N ASP A 465 -3.37 0.52 -0.12
CA ASP A 465 -2.06 0.97 0.33
C ASP A 465 -1.58 -0.01 1.40
N ASN A 466 -0.39 -0.55 1.17
CA ASN A 466 0.19 -1.57 2.02
C ASN A 466 1.15 -1.03 3.09
N ASP A 467 1.06 0.26 3.40
CA ASP A 467 1.85 0.92 4.45
C ASP A 467 3.35 0.71 4.25
N GLY A 468 3.85 0.98 3.04
CA GLY A 468 5.27 0.78 2.72
C GLY A 468 5.75 -0.67 2.81
N GLY A 469 4.84 -1.66 2.71
CA GLY A 469 5.15 -3.09 2.74
C GLY A 469 4.90 -3.80 4.07
N GLU A 470 4.22 -3.15 5.03
CA GLU A 470 3.80 -3.77 6.30
C GLU A 470 2.64 -4.76 6.15
N VAL A 471 1.80 -4.59 5.12
CA VAL A 471 0.70 -5.52 4.78
C VAL A 471 0.79 -5.95 3.31
N GLU A 472 -0.16 -6.76 2.83
CA GLU A 472 -0.16 -7.11 1.40
C GLU A 472 -0.53 -5.92 0.52
N SER A 473 -0.02 -5.86 -0.71
CA SER A 473 -0.69 -5.07 -1.75
C SER A 473 -1.87 -5.87 -2.31
N ARG A 474 -3.09 -5.36 -2.12
CA ARG A 474 -4.32 -5.99 -2.63
C ARG A 474 -4.91 -5.12 -3.75
N LEU A 475 -5.19 -5.74 -4.90
CA LEU A 475 -5.88 -5.11 -6.03
C LEU A 475 -7.08 -5.98 -6.41
N VAL A 476 -8.27 -5.38 -6.46
CA VAL A 476 -9.52 -6.10 -6.73
C VAL A 476 -10.32 -5.38 -7.82
N ASN A 477 -10.72 -6.11 -8.87
CA ASN A 477 -11.75 -5.70 -9.80
C ASN A 477 -13.12 -6.07 -9.22
N ILE A 478 -13.90 -5.06 -8.84
CA ILE A 478 -15.26 -5.26 -8.31
C ILE A 478 -16.32 -5.31 -9.42
N GLY A 479 -15.88 -5.22 -10.67
CA GLY A 479 -16.70 -5.28 -11.87
C GLY A 479 -17.41 -3.97 -12.18
N GLN A 480 -18.42 -4.07 -13.04
CA GLN A 480 -19.35 -2.98 -13.32
C GLN A 480 -20.41 -2.92 -12.23
N LEU A 481 -20.63 -1.73 -11.70
CA LEU A 481 -21.73 -1.46 -10.79
C LEU A 481 -22.88 -0.78 -11.54
N PRO A 482 -24.13 -0.93 -11.08
CA PRO A 482 -25.25 -0.15 -11.60
C PRO A 482 -24.96 1.35 -11.47
N ASN A 483 -25.37 2.16 -12.46
CA ASN A 483 -25.24 3.61 -12.37
C ASN A 483 -25.95 4.11 -11.10
N PRO A 484 -25.27 4.84 -10.19
CA PRO A 484 -25.92 5.38 -9.00
C PRO A 484 -26.78 6.63 -9.29
N PHE A 485 -26.73 7.18 -10.52
CA PHE A 485 -27.48 8.34 -10.98
C PHE A 485 -28.62 8.02 -11.96
#